data_AF-A0A357IV58-F1
#
_entry.id   AF-A0A357IV58-F1
#
_cell.length_a   1.000
_cell.length_b   1.000
_cell.length_c   1.000
_cell.angle_alpha   90.00
_cell.angle_beta   90.00
_cell.angle_gamma   90.00
#
_symmetry.space_group_name_H-M   'P 1'
#
loop_
_entity.id
_entity.type
_entity.pdbx_description
1 polymer ?
#
loop_
_entity_poly.entity_id
_entity_poly.type
_entity_poly.pdbx_seq_one_letter_code
_entity_poly.pdbx_strand_id
1 'polypeptide(L)' 'MRSGQGKGRAEFFLEETRLEEIKARVERDRKTTETFHVVVVDEKNQVVSRIEKKIYIRRMRQSRADK' A
#
# COMPACT_ATOMS: atom_id res chain seq x y z
N MET A 1 1.74 -20.77 6.49
CA MET A 1 1.57 -19.75 7.55
C MET A 1 1.71 -20.44 8.90
N ARG A 2 2.43 -19.85 9.84
CA ARG A 2 2.55 -20.38 11.21
C ARG A 2 1.47 -19.75 12.08
N SER A 3 0.98 -20.48 13.08
CA SER A 3 0.11 -19.90 14.11
C SER A 3 0.95 -18.90 14.91
N GLY A 4 0.73 -17.61 14.70
CA GLY A 4 1.37 -16.56 15.48
C GLY A 4 1.04 -16.70 16.97
N GLN A 5 2.03 -16.45 17.81
CA GLN A 5 1.82 -16.38 19.26
C GLN A 5 1.65 -14.90 19.63
N GLY A 6 0.58 -14.55 20.34
CA GLY A 6 0.33 -13.18 20.79
C GLY A 6 -0.16 -12.22 19.69
N LYS A 7 0.11 -10.91 19.84
CA LYS A 7 -0.37 -9.87 18.93
C LYS A 7 0.48 -9.83 17.64
N GLY A 8 -0.19 -9.81 16.49
CA GLY A 8 0.46 -9.58 15.20
C GLY A 8 0.62 -8.09 14.88
N ARG A 9 1.74 -7.70 14.27
CA ARG A 9 2.03 -6.35 13.79
C ARG A 9 2.39 -6.38 12.30
N ALA A 10 1.97 -5.36 11.57
CA ALA A 10 2.37 -5.14 10.19
C ALA A 10 2.74 -3.66 10.00
N GLU A 11 3.85 -3.40 9.33
CA GLU A 11 4.24 -2.05 8.93
C GLU A 11 4.12 -1.90 7.43
N PHE A 12 3.38 -0.88 7.01
CA PHE A 12 3.29 -0.50 5.62
C PHE A 12 4.25 0.65 5.37
N PHE A 13 5.13 0.46 4.40
CA PHE A 13 6.04 1.47 3.93
C PHE A 13 5.90 1.63 2.42
N LEU A 14 5.91 2.89 1.96
CA LEU A 14 5.93 3.24 0.55
C LEU A 14 7.16 4.10 0.32
N GLU A 15 8.10 3.58 -0.46
CA GLU A 15 9.26 4.34 -0.89
C GLU A 15 8.85 5.56 -1.71
N GLU A 16 9.58 6.66 -1.54
CA GLU A 16 9.30 7.91 -2.24
C GLU A 16 9.47 7.75 -3.76
N THR A 17 10.51 7.05 -4.19
CA THR A 17 10.72 6.66 -5.60
C THR A 17 9.52 5.89 -6.16
N ARG A 18 8.96 4.95 -5.39
CA ARG A 18 7.77 4.20 -5.81
C ARG A 18 6.54 5.10 -5.90
N LEU A 19 6.40 6.05 -4.99
CA LEU A 19 5.33 7.04 -5.05
C LEU A 19 5.45 7.91 -6.31
N GLU A 20 6.64 8.33 -6.68
CA GLU A 20 6.90 9.09 -7.92
C GLU A 20 6.54 8.30 -9.17
N GLU A 21 6.92 7.02 -9.26
CA GLU A 21 6.53 6.13 -10.36
C GLU A 21 5.01 6.02 -10.52
N ILE A 22 4.30 5.84 -9.39
CA ILE A 22 2.84 5.77 -9.36
C ILE A 22 2.23 7.07 -9.85
N LYS A 23 2.74 8.23 -9.37
CA LYS A 23 2.29 9.56 -9.82
C LYS A 23 2.50 9.72 -11.33
N ALA A 24 3.66 9.35 -11.86
CA ALA A 24 3.97 9.44 -13.28
C ALA A 24 3.03 8.57 -14.13
N ARG A 25 2.74 7.32 -13.70
CA ARG A 25 1.74 6.46 -14.36
C ARG A 25 0.35 7.06 -14.35
N VAL A 26 -0.09 7.60 -13.21
CA VAL A 26 -1.41 8.22 -13.08
C VAL A 26 -1.51 9.49 -13.95
N GLU A 27 -0.42 10.24 -14.12
CA GLU A 27 -0.44 11.42 -14.99
C GLU A 27 -0.66 11.03 -16.46
N ARG A 28 0.02 9.98 -16.92
CA ARG A 28 -0.11 9.46 -18.29
C ARG A 28 -1.44 8.73 -18.53
N ASP A 29 -1.78 7.79 -17.65
CA ASP A 29 -2.85 6.80 -17.87
C ASP A 29 -4.16 7.18 -17.14
N ARG A 30 -4.16 8.31 -16.42
CA ARG A 30 -5.24 8.84 -15.54
C ARG A 30 -5.53 8.01 -14.28
N LYS A 31 -5.15 6.73 -14.28
CA LYS A 31 -5.40 5.76 -13.20
C LYS A 31 -4.41 4.60 -13.27
N THR A 32 -4.20 3.93 -12.15
CA THR A 32 -3.44 2.68 -12.04
C THR A 32 -4.07 1.79 -10.95
N THR A 33 -3.76 0.49 -10.97
CA THR A 33 -4.03 -0.42 -9.85
C THR A 33 -2.68 -0.97 -9.39
N GLU A 34 -2.32 -0.67 -8.14
CA GLU A 34 -1.06 -1.12 -7.54
C GLU A 34 -1.34 -2.29 -6.59
N THR A 35 -0.47 -3.29 -6.59
CA THR A 35 -0.54 -4.38 -5.61
C THR A 35 0.59 -4.21 -4.61
N PHE A 36 0.23 -4.14 -3.33
CA PHE A 36 1.17 -4.05 -2.22
C PHE A 36 1.14 -5.35 -1.42
N HIS A 37 2.31 -5.75 -0.94
CA HIS A 37 2.45 -6.87 -0.02
C HIS A 37 3.05 -6.39 1.28
N VAL A 38 2.51 -6.89 2.39
CA VAL A 38 3.08 -6.67 3.71
C VAL A 38 3.18 -8.00 4.44
N VAL A 39 4.19 -8.12 5.29
CA VAL A 39 4.33 -9.25 6.21
C VAL A 39 3.77 -8.87 7.57
N VAL A 40 3.01 -9.79 8.16
CA VAL A 40 2.60 -9.70 9.57
C VAL A 40 3.61 -10.49 10.37
N VAL A 41 4.18 -9.87 11.40
CA VAL A 41 5.10 -10.48 12.33
C VAL A 41 4.48 -10.60 13.73
N ASP A 42 4.90 -11.60 14.50
CA ASP A 42 4.59 -11.69 15.93
C ASP A 42 5.59 -10.91 16.80
N GLU A 43 5.44 -11.01 18.13
CA GLU A 43 6.31 -10.34 19.12
C GLU A 43 7.77 -10.81 19.07
N LYS A 44 8.05 -11.95 18.43
CA LYS A 44 9.40 -12.49 18.22
C LYS A 44 9.93 -12.16 16.82
N ASN A 45 9.30 -11.23 16.12
CA ASN A 45 9.59 -10.85 14.73
C ASN A 45 9.48 -12.03 13.73
N GLN A 46 8.72 -13.08 14.05
CA GLN A 46 8.49 -14.18 13.12
C GLN A 46 7.35 -13.84 12.17
N VAL A 47 7.55 -14.08 10.87
CA VAL A 47 6.48 -13.90 9.87
C VAL A 47 5.40 -14.95 10.08
N VAL A 48 4.19 -14.49 10.41
CA VAL A 48 3.02 -15.33 10.67
C VAL A 48 2.04 -15.31 9.50
N SER A 49 1.99 -14.20 8.75
CA SER A 49 1.11 -14.02 7.61
C SER A 49 1.68 -13.06 6.57
N ARG A 50 1.12 -13.08 5.36
CA ARG A 50 1.36 -12.12 4.28
C ARG A 50 0.01 -11.60 3.81
N ILE A 51 -0.10 -10.28 3.71
CA ILE A 51 -1.30 -9.61 3.21
C ILE A 51 -0.98 -9.08 1.82
N GLU A 52 -1.88 -9.32 0.88
CA GLU A 52 -1.91 -8.66 -0.41
C GLU A 52 -3.01 -7.61 -0.41
N LYS A 53 -2.69 -6.40 -0.86
CA LYS A 53 -3.66 -5.31 -1.01
C LYS A 53 -3.56 -4.71 -2.41
N LYS A 54 -4.64 -4.81 -3.17
CA LYS A 54 -4.79 -4.11 -4.45
C LYS A 54 -5.43 -2.76 -4.20
N ILE A 55 -4.77 -1.69 -4.64
CA ILE A 55 -5.20 -0.31 -4.46
C ILE A 55 -5.39 0.33 -5.82
N TYR A 56 -6.62 0.75 -6.08
CA TYR A 56 -6.95 1.58 -7.23
C TYR A 56 -6.60 3.03 -6.94
N ILE A 57 -5.80 3.64 -7.82
CA ILE A 57 -5.33 5.01 -7.70
C ILE A 57 -5.75 5.76 -8.95
N ARG A 58 -6.37 6.92 -8.78
CA ARG A 58 -6.79 7.77 -9.90
C ARG A 58 -6.52 9.23 -9.60
N ARG A 59 -6.36 10.03 -10.65
CA ARG A 59 -6.37 11.49 -10.51
C ARG A 59 -7.77 11.94 -10.09
N MET A 60 -7.85 12.63 -8.95
CA MET A 60 -9.09 13.27 -8.53
C MET A 60 -9.30 14.53 -9.38
N ARG A 61 -10.50 14.74 -9.90
CA ARG A 61 -10.86 16.05 -10.47
C ARG A 61 -10.83 17.04 -9.31
N GLN A 62 -10.05 18.12 -9.41
CA GLN A 62 -10.21 19.24 -8.50
C GLN A 62 -11.62 19.78 -8.70
N SER A 63 -12.55 19.40 -7.83
CA SER A 63 -13.73 20.24 -7.62
C SER A 63 -13.18 21.56 -7.12
N ARG A 64 -13.47 22.67 -7.81
CA ARG A 64 -13.25 24.02 -7.30
C ARG A 64 -14.00 24.14 -5.97
N ALA A 65 -13.32 23.81 -4.87
CA ALA A 65 -13.70 24.25 -3.54
C ALA A 65 -13.06 25.63 -3.39
N ASP A 66 -13.62 26.60 -4.11
CA ASP A 66 -13.40 28.02 -3.91
C ASP A 66 -14.61 28.75 -4.52
N LYS A 67 -15.64 28.89 -3.70
CA LYS A 67 -16.46 30.10 -3.63
C LYS A 67 -17.20 30.15 -2.30
#